data_AF-A0A845ABE6-F1
#
_entry.id   AF-A0A845ABE6-F1
#
_cell.length_a   1.000
_cell.length_b   1.000
_cell.length_c   1.000
_cell.angle_alpha   90.00
_cell.angle_beta   90.00
_cell.angle_gamma   90.00
#
_symmetry.space_group_name_H-M   'P 1'
#
loop_
_entity.id
_entity.type
_entity.pdbx_description
1 polymer ?
#
loop_
_entity_poly.entity_id
_entity_poly.type
_entity_poly.pdbx_seq_one_letter_code
_entity_poly.pdbx_strand_id
1 'polypeptide(L)'
;MKKIAYTAVAAAFALALSACGGTDKASEDVTADNVEMPADEAMSSDAVATPTADDAAAAATDAAASSSDAADSTKAAADDAEAAANDAAAAAEAATKAAEKN
;
A
#
# COMPACT_ATOMS: atom_id res chain seq x y z
N MET A 1 8.43 33.05 -12.65
CA MET A 1 7.22 32.31 -12.24
C MET A 1 7.54 30.86 -11.84
N LYS A 2 8.38 30.65 -10.82
CA LYS A 2 8.84 29.31 -10.40
C LYS A 2 8.14 28.75 -9.14
N LYS A 3 7.27 29.55 -8.52
CA LYS A 3 6.63 29.23 -7.23
C LYS A 3 5.41 28.32 -7.35
N ILE A 4 4.80 28.27 -8.55
CA ILE A 4 3.61 27.46 -8.86
C ILE A 4 3.93 25.98 -9.07
N ALA A 5 5.18 25.62 -9.40
CA ALA A 5 5.59 24.23 -9.55
C ALA A 5 5.71 23.52 -8.19
N TYR A 6 6.21 24.22 -7.17
CA TYR A 6 6.36 23.67 -5.83
C TYR A 6 5.01 23.39 -5.13
N THR A 7 3.99 24.19 -5.42
CA THR A 7 2.66 24.01 -4.83
C THR A 7 1.93 22.79 -5.38
N ALA A 8 2.18 22.40 -6.64
CA ALA A 8 1.54 21.24 -7.27
C ALA A 8 2.05 19.91 -6.70
N VAL A 9 3.36 19.80 -6.47
CA VAL A 9 3.98 18.59 -5.86
C VAL A 9 3.53 18.43 -4.41
N ALA A 10 3.46 19.53 -3.64
CA ALA A 10 2.99 19.48 -2.25
C ALA A 10 1.52 19.05 -2.14
N ALA A 11 0.67 19.46 -3.09
CA ALA A 11 -0.75 19.07 -3.11
C ALA A 11 -0.93 17.56 -3.41
N ALA A 12 -0.12 16.98 -4.29
CA ALA A 12 -0.18 15.56 -4.62
C ALA A 12 0.15 14.67 -3.40
N PHE A 13 1.14 15.08 -2.58
CA PHE A 13 1.51 14.35 -1.36
C PHE A 13 0.42 14.42 -0.27
N ALA A 14 -0.29 15.54 -0.18
CA ALA A 14 -1.40 15.72 0.76
C ALA A 14 -2.60 14.82 0.42
N LEU A 15 -2.93 14.65 -0.86
CA LEU A 15 -3.99 13.73 -1.29
C LEU A 15 -3.62 12.25 -1.04
N ALA A 16 -2.35 11.88 -1.19
CA ALA A 16 -1.88 10.52 -0.91
C ALA A 16 -1.93 10.15 0.58
N LEU A 17 -1.65 11.11 1.49
CA LEU A 17 -1.71 10.87 2.93
C LEU A 17 -3.15 10.71 3.45
N SER A 18 -4.11 11.45 2.87
CA SER A 18 -5.54 11.30 3.19
C SER A 18 -6.12 9.95 2.79
N ALA A 19 -5.50 9.24 1.85
CA ALA A 19 -5.92 7.90 1.44
C ALA A 19 -5.30 6.77 2.31
N CYS A 20 -4.30 7.08 3.15
CA CYS A 20 -3.56 6.10 3.95
C CYS A 20 -3.83 6.21 5.47
N GLY A 21 -4.71 7.11 5.94
CA GLY A 21 -4.78 7.43 7.38
C GLY A 21 -6.13 7.88 7.94
N GLY A 22 -7.24 7.32 7.48
CA GLY A 22 -8.57 7.60 8.03
C GLY A 22 -9.05 6.55 9.04
N THR A 23 -8.54 6.56 10.28
CA THR A 23 -9.03 5.71 11.37
C THR A 23 -9.77 6.56 12.41
N ASP A 24 -10.95 7.08 12.03
CA ASP A 24 -11.69 8.05 12.87
C ASP A 24 -12.96 7.47 13.51
N LYS A 25 -13.14 6.14 13.56
CA LYS A 25 -14.33 5.50 14.13
C LYS A 25 -14.00 4.25 14.94
N ALA A 26 -13.30 4.43 16.06
CA ALA A 26 -12.90 3.33 16.94
C ALA A 26 -13.40 3.46 18.40
N SER A 27 -14.33 4.35 18.73
CA SER A 27 -14.68 4.59 20.15
C SER A 27 -16.08 5.12 20.47
N GLU A 28 -17.10 4.85 19.66
CA GLU A 28 -18.47 5.18 20.09
C GLU A 28 -19.40 3.98 19.84
N ASP A 29 -19.97 3.48 20.94
CA ASP A 29 -20.97 2.40 21.08
C ASP A 29 -20.53 0.93 21.00
N VAL A 30 -19.65 0.51 21.92
CA VAL A 30 -19.63 -0.89 22.38
C VAL A 30 -19.82 -0.92 23.90
N THR A 31 -21.07 -0.94 24.35
CA THR A 31 -21.43 -1.44 25.68
C THR A 31 -20.97 -2.89 25.76
N ALA A 32 -19.89 -3.12 26.52
CA ALA A 32 -19.32 -4.44 26.74
C ALA A 32 -20.21 -5.28 27.68
N ASP A 33 -21.35 -5.77 27.18
CA ASP A 33 -22.17 -6.79 27.85
C ASP A 33 -21.69 -8.22 27.50
N ASN A 34 -20.37 -8.45 27.53
CA ASN A 34 -19.75 -9.78 27.32
C ASN A 34 -18.57 -10.02 28.27
N VAL A 35 -18.65 -9.54 29.52
CA VAL A 35 -17.59 -9.74 30.53
C VAL A 35 -17.65 -11.12 31.20
N GLU A 36 -18.58 -11.99 30.79
CA GLU A 36 -18.67 -13.40 31.21
C GLU A 36 -18.66 -14.37 30.02
N MET A 37 -17.95 -14.04 28.92
CA MET A 37 -17.54 -15.09 27.98
C MET A 37 -16.23 -15.67 28.54
N PRO A 38 -16.23 -16.90 29.10
CA PRO A 38 -15.09 -17.36 29.87
C PRO A 38 -13.88 -17.46 28.93
N ALA A 39 -12.79 -16.81 29.32
CA ALA A 39 -11.54 -16.83 28.56
C ALA A 39 -10.97 -18.26 28.38
N ASP A 40 -11.46 -19.21 29.18
CA ASP A 40 -11.09 -20.63 29.13
C ASP A 40 -11.65 -21.35 27.88
N GLU A 41 -12.86 -21.06 27.39
CA GLU A 41 -13.36 -21.67 26.14
C GLU A 41 -12.60 -21.19 24.89
N ALA A 42 -12.04 -19.98 24.92
CA ALA A 42 -11.22 -19.45 23.83
C ALA A 42 -9.81 -20.08 23.77
N MET A 43 -9.35 -20.67 24.88
CA MET A 43 -8.06 -21.35 25.00
C MET A 43 -8.15 -22.88 24.84
N SER A 44 -9.34 -23.43 24.56
CA SER A 44 -9.47 -24.85 24.23
C SER A 44 -8.81 -25.15 22.88
N SER A 45 -7.54 -25.55 22.94
CA SER A 45 -6.72 -25.92 21.78
C SER A 45 -7.22 -27.18 21.04
N ASP A 46 -8.28 -27.82 21.53
CA ASP A 46 -8.86 -29.05 20.95
C ASP A 46 -9.53 -28.80 19.58
N ALA A 47 -9.93 -27.56 19.30
CA ALA A 47 -10.54 -27.17 18.02
C ALA A 47 -9.53 -26.73 16.93
N VAL A 48 -8.24 -26.56 17.27
CA VAL A 48 -7.22 -26.17 16.29
C VAL A 48 -6.65 -27.42 15.65
N ALA A 49 -7.19 -27.78 14.48
CA ALA A 49 -6.64 -28.85 13.66
C ALA A 49 -5.17 -28.54 13.34
N THR A 50 -4.27 -29.45 13.69
CA THR A 50 -2.86 -29.34 13.31
C THR A 50 -2.75 -29.44 11.78
N PRO A 51 -2.15 -28.45 11.10
CA PRO A 51 -2.00 -28.50 9.64
C PRO A 51 -1.22 -29.75 9.24
N THR A 52 -1.72 -30.44 8.23
CA THR A 52 -1.08 -31.63 7.67
C THR A 52 0.09 -31.25 6.77
N ALA A 53 0.88 -32.24 6.35
CA ALA A 53 1.93 -32.02 5.36
C ALA A 53 1.37 -31.53 4.01
N ASP A 54 0.12 -31.90 3.66
CA ASP A 54 -0.55 -31.45 2.44
C ASP A 54 -0.94 -29.98 2.54
N ASP A 55 -1.46 -29.54 3.69
CA ASP A 55 -1.75 -28.12 3.96
C ASP A 55 -0.49 -27.26 3.86
N ALA A 56 0.64 -27.76 4.38
CA ALA A 56 1.93 -27.08 4.27
C ALA A 56 2.43 -26.98 2.82
N ALA A 57 2.23 -28.02 2.01
CA ALA A 57 2.60 -28.01 0.59
C ALA A 57 1.72 -27.06 -0.24
N ALA A 58 0.42 -27.01 0.06
CA ALA A 58 -0.52 -26.07 -0.56
C ALA A 58 -0.14 -24.62 -0.22
N ALA A 59 0.13 -24.33 1.05
CA ALA A 59 0.56 -23.00 1.50
C ALA A 59 1.89 -22.57 0.86
N ALA A 60 2.84 -23.49 0.70
CA ALA A 60 4.11 -23.19 0.02
C ALA A 60 3.92 -22.85 -1.46
N THR A 61 2.99 -23.52 -2.13
CA THR A 61 2.65 -23.25 -3.54
C THR A 61 1.99 -21.89 -3.70
N ASP A 62 1.03 -21.56 -2.82
CA ASP A 62 0.34 -20.26 -2.81
C ASP A 62 1.32 -19.11 -2.54
N ALA A 63 2.22 -19.29 -1.56
CA ALA A 63 3.27 -18.32 -1.27
C ALA A 63 4.22 -18.09 -2.46
N ALA A 64 4.58 -19.16 -3.18
CA ALA A 64 5.42 -19.06 -4.38
C ALA A 64 4.73 -18.29 -5.51
N ALA A 65 3.44 -18.54 -5.74
CA ALA A 65 2.64 -17.81 -6.72
C ALA A 65 2.54 -16.32 -6.35
N SER A 66 2.17 -16.02 -5.11
CA SER A 66 2.05 -14.66 -4.60
C SER A 66 3.37 -13.88 -4.69
N SER A 67 4.51 -14.53 -4.43
CA SER A 67 5.83 -13.93 -4.60
C SER A 67 6.15 -13.61 -6.06
N SER A 68 5.69 -14.42 -7.01
CA SER A 68 5.89 -14.17 -8.44
C SER A 68 5.05 -13.00 -8.92
N ASP A 69 3.76 -12.95 -8.56
CA ASP A 69 2.87 -11.84 -8.88
C ASP A 69 3.38 -10.51 -8.30
N ALA A 70 3.89 -10.54 -7.07
CA ALA A 70 4.49 -9.36 -6.44
C ALA A 70 5.75 -8.88 -7.18
N ALA A 71 6.58 -9.80 -7.68
CA ALA A 71 7.77 -9.46 -8.46
C ALA A 71 7.41 -8.81 -9.80
N ASP A 72 6.42 -9.37 -10.52
CA ASP A 72 5.94 -8.80 -11.78
C ASP A 72 5.29 -7.43 -11.58
N SER A 73 4.48 -7.27 -10.54
CA SER A 73 3.88 -5.98 -10.19
C SER A 73 4.94 -4.93 -9.84
N THR A 74 5.97 -5.32 -9.09
CA THR A 74 7.10 -4.43 -8.75
C THR A 74 7.85 -4.01 -10.00
N LYS A 75 8.09 -4.93 -10.94
CA LYS A 75 8.76 -4.61 -12.20
C LYS A 75 7.93 -3.63 -13.04
N ALA A 76 6.64 -3.86 -13.18
CA ALA A 76 5.75 -2.96 -13.92
C ALA A 76 5.76 -1.54 -13.31
N ALA A 77 5.67 -1.44 -11.98
CA ALA A 77 5.74 -0.16 -11.29
C ALA A 77 7.09 0.55 -11.48
N ALA A 78 8.19 -0.19 -11.53
CA ALA A 78 9.51 0.37 -11.80
C ALA A 78 9.63 0.89 -13.24
N ASP A 79 9.14 0.13 -14.23
CA ASP A 79 9.12 0.53 -15.63
C ASP A 79 8.28 1.82 -15.82
N ASP A 80 7.12 1.91 -15.16
CA ASP A 80 6.27 3.10 -15.18
C ASP A 80 6.94 4.32 -14.51
N ALA A 81 7.64 4.10 -13.40
CA ALA A 81 8.36 5.16 -12.70
C ALA A 81 9.54 5.70 -13.54
N GLU A 82 10.25 4.83 -14.25
CA GLU A 82 11.31 5.24 -15.17
C GLU A 82 10.76 6.06 -16.34
N ALA A 83 9.64 5.62 -16.94
CA ALA A 83 8.97 6.38 -18.00
C ALA A 83 8.55 7.78 -17.52
N ALA A 84 7.93 7.87 -16.34
CA ALA A 84 7.51 9.15 -15.77
C ALA A 84 8.71 10.07 -15.46
N ALA A 85 9.82 9.52 -14.97
CA ALA A 85 11.04 10.30 -14.70
C ALA A 85 11.64 10.85 -16.00
N ASN A 86 11.68 10.05 -17.07
CA ASN A 86 12.18 10.46 -18.37
C ASN A 86 11.30 11.56 -18.99
N ASP A 87 9.98 11.43 -18.91
CA ASP A 87 9.03 12.45 -19.39
C ASP A 87 9.19 13.77 -18.61
N ALA A 88 9.37 13.70 -17.28
CA ALA A 88 9.60 14.87 -16.45
C ALA A 88 10.92 15.59 -16.80
N ALA A 89 11.98 14.83 -17.07
CA ALA A 89 13.27 15.37 -17.52
C ALA A 89 13.13 16.08 -18.87
N ALA A 90 12.47 15.44 -19.85
CA ALA A 90 12.22 16.02 -21.17
C ALA A 90 11.39 17.32 -21.08
N ALA A 91 10.35 17.34 -20.24
CA ALA A 91 9.54 18.52 -20.00
C ALA A 91 10.34 19.66 -19.36
N ALA A 92 11.23 19.35 -18.40
CA ALA A 92 12.10 20.34 -17.76
C ALA A 92 13.10 20.97 -18.74
N GLU A 93 13.70 20.17 -19.63
CA GLU A 93 14.58 20.67 -20.69
C GLU A 93 13.82 21.57 -21.67
N ALA A 94 12.62 21.16 -22.09
CA ALA A 94 11.78 21.94 -22.98
C ALA A 94 11.39 23.30 -22.35
N ALA A 95 11.02 23.30 -21.06
CA ALA A 95 10.71 24.52 -20.32
C ALA A 95 11.92 25.45 -20.20
N THR A 96 13.12 24.90 -20.01
CA THR A 96 14.37 25.70 -19.94
C THR A 96 14.66 26.35 -21.29
N LYS A 97 14.61 25.59 -22.39
CA LYS A 97 14.81 26.12 -23.75
C LYS A 97 13.76 27.18 -24.12
N ALA A 98 12.53 27.04 -23.67
CA ALA A 98 11.48 28.03 -23.90
C ALA A 98 11.74 29.33 -23.12
N ALA A 99 12.30 29.23 -21.91
CA ALA A 99 12.65 30.38 -21.08
C ALA A 99 13.85 31.17 -21.61
N GLU A 100 14.80 30.52 -22.30
CA GLU A 100 15.97 31.18 -22.91
C GLU A 100 15.67 31.88 -24.25
N LYS A 101 14.54 31.55 -24.90
CA LYS A 101 14.11 32.14 -26.18
C LYS A 101 13.18 33.34 -26.02
N ASN A 102 12.85 33.74 -24.80
CA ASN A 102 12.09 34.95 -24.45
C ASN A 102 13.01 35.94 -23.76
#